data_AF-A0A5S9ML72-F1
#
_entry.id   AF-A0A5S9ML72-F1
#
_cell.length_a   1.000
_cell.length_b   1.000
_cell.length_c   1.000
_cell.angle_alpha   90.00
_cell.angle_beta   90.00
_cell.angle_gamma   90.00
#
_symmetry.space_group_name_H-M   'P 1'
#
loop_
_entity.id
_entity.type
_entity.pdbx_description
1 polymer ?
#
loop_
_entity_poly.entity_id
_entity_poly.type
_entity_poly.pdbx_seq_one_letter_code
_entity_poly.pdbx_strand_id
1 'polypeptide(L)'
;MIEATALLAGIIVDTKSFSLRTGSRTFDAASYLRAKGADPVLVQKFLKETVDHYIKRAKLIQHTELYQNQVAIASLPSDRSEYYDQITIAQTADSLLSMSEVEASFAVARRDDDTVCISARSLGDINVQIIMEALDGGGHLTNAATQIYGITIEEAVGKLKAAIDEYFSKEGFKDESHLSKRRKRQRKKKSEVKNVADGYAHNFLIKQGLAVEATPTNLSALEGQKNKEKKKCHPRA
;
A
#
# COMPACT_ATOMS: atom_id res chain seq x y z
N MET A 1 35.29 6.10 -2.41
CA MET A 1 34.30 6.62 -1.42
C MET A 1 32.96 6.91 -2.08
N ILE A 2 32.95 7.49 -3.28
CA ILE A 2 31.71 7.78 -4.01
C ILE A 2 31.01 6.51 -4.52
N GLU A 3 31.76 5.44 -4.80
CA GLU A 3 31.25 4.16 -5.28
C GLU A 3 30.39 3.48 -4.22
N ALA A 4 30.86 3.40 -2.98
CA ALA A 4 30.10 2.84 -1.87
C ALA A 4 28.83 3.67 -1.58
N THR A 5 28.92 5.00 -1.68
CA THR A 5 27.78 5.92 -1.56
C THR A 5 26.76 5.71 -2.68
N ALA A 6 27.21 5.56 -3.93
CA ALA A 6 26.34 5.33 -5.08
C ALA A 6 25.61 3.97 -4.98
N LEU A 7 26.32 2.92 -4.59
CA LEU A 7 25.71 1.61 -4.34
C LEU A 7 24.69 1.67 -3.21
N LEU A 8 24.99 2.40 -2.14
CA LEU A 8 24.04 2.58 -1.04
C LEU A 8 22.82 3.38 -1.50
N ALA A 9 23.00 4.42 -2.32
CA ALA A 9 21.90 5.17 -2.91
C ALA A 9 20.99 4.26 -3.72
N GLY A 10 21.54 3.34 -4.51
CA GLY A 10 20.78 2.32 -5.24
C GLY A 10 19.91 1.47 -4.33
N ILE A 11 20.48 0.94 -3.23
CA ILE A 11 19.70 0.20 -2.22
C ILE A 11 18.57 1.05 -1.65
N ILE A 12 18.85 2.31 -1.29
CA ILE A 12 17.84 3.22 -0.72
C ILE A 12 16.70 3.50 -1.70
N VAL A 13 16.99 3.72 -2.98
CA VAL A 13 15.98 3.95 -4.02
C VAL A 13 15.12 2.71 -4.25
N ASP A 14 15.75 1.55 -4.49
CA ASP A 14 15.04 0.30 -4.84
C ASP A 14 14.15 -0.21 -3.70
N THR A 15 14.56 0.06 -2.46
CA THR A 15 13.84 -0.41 -1.27
C THR A 15 12.89 0.63 -0.71
N LYS A 16 12.80 1.82 -1.33
CA LYS A 16 12.07 2.99 -0.78
C LYS A 16 12.47 3.21 0.68
N SER A 17 13.77 3.37 0.92
CA SER A 17 14.36 3.50 2.26
C SER A 17 13.98 2.34 3.19
N PHE A 18 14.21 1.10 2.73
CA PHE A 18 13.96 -0.16 3.46
C PHE A 18 12.50 -0.53 3.72
N SER A 19 11.53 0.19 3.16
CA SER A 19 10.10 -0.07 3.35
C SER A 19 9.54 -1.15 2.41
N LEU A 20 10.19 -1.41 1.27
CA LEU A 20 9.76 -2.36 0.26
C LEU A 20 10.86 -3.38 -0.04
N ARG A 21 10.46 -4.64 -0.28
CA ARG A 21 11.32 -5.75 -0.74
C ARG A 21 12.65 -5.88 0.04
N THR A 22 12.60 -5.61 1.34
CA THR A 22 13.79 -5.55 2.20
C THR A 22 13.87 -6.80 3.07
N GLY A 23 15.06 -7.41 3.12
CA GLY A 23 15.35 -8.54 3.99
C GLY A 23 16.70 -8.40 4.70
N SER A 24 17.11 -9.41 5.47
CA SER A 24 18.38 -9.40 6.21
C SER A 24 19.58 -9.09 5.31
N ARG A 25 19.64 -9.72 4.13
CA ARG A 25 20.72 -9.49 3.15
C ARG A 25 20.82 -8.04 2.67
N THR A 26 19.70 -7.34 2.58
CA THR A 26 19.66 -5.92 2.20
C THR A 26 20.34 -5.06 3.28
N PHE A 27 20.08 -5.37 4.56
CA PHE A 27 20.74 -4.70 5.68
C PHE A 27 22.22 -5.07 5.79
N ASP A 28 22.59 -6.33 5.56
CA ASP A 28 23.99 -6.77 5.54
C ASP A 28 24.79 -6.03 4.46
N ALA A 29 24.22 -5.88 3.26
CA ALA A 29 24.82 -5.12 2.18
C ALA A 29 24.95 -3.63 2.54
N ALA A 30 23.90 -3.00 3.07
CA ALA A 30 23.95 -1.60 3.50
C ALA A 30 24.99 -1.38 4.61
N SER A 31 25.09 -2.30 5.58
CA SER A 31 26.10 -2.30 6.64
C SER A 31 27.52 -2.40 6.07
N TYR A 32 27.75 -3.31 5.12
CA TYR A 32 29.02 -3.44 4.43
C TYR A 32 29.40 -2.15 3.69
N LEU A 33 28.47 -1.54 2.95
CA LEU A 33 28.72 -0.28 2.24
C LEU A 33 29.03 0.88 3.19
N ARG A 34 28.36 0.92 4.34
CA ARG A 34 28.68 1.86 5.43
C ARG A 34 30.10 1.68 5.96
N ALA A 35 30.50 0.44 6.24
CA ALA A 35 31.86 0.14 6.66
C ALA A 35 32.92 0.49 5.61
N LYS A 36 32.55 0.54 4.31
CA LYS A 36 33.38 1.02 3.19
C LYS A 36 33.31 2.53 2.96
N GLY A 37 32.70 3.28 3.87
CA GLY A 37 32.70 4.75 3.84
C GLY A 37 31.60 5.36 2.98
N ALA A 38 30.50 4.65 2.72
CA ALA A 38 29.31 5.26 2.12
C ALA A 38 28.77 6.38 3.01
N ASP A 39 28.48 7.55 2.43
CA ASP A 39 28.04 8.76 3.15
C ASP A 39 26.50 8.92 3.09
N PRO A 40 25.77 8.88 4.24
CA PRO A 40 24.32 9.04 4.26
C PRO A 40 23.86 10.39 3.74
N VAL A 41 24.63 11.42 4.10
CA VAL A 41 24.30 12.82 3.87
C VAL A 41 24.39 13.09 2.38
N LEU A 42 25.40 12.53 1.72
CA LEU A 42 25.54 12.64 0.27
C LEU A 42 24.44 11.84 -0.47
N VAL A 43 24.07 10.65 0.00
CA VAL A 43 22.89 9.93 -0.55
C VAL A 43 21.64 10.79 -0.43
N GLN A 44 21.36 11.35 0.74
CA GLN A 44 20.22 12.24 0.91
C GLN A 44 20.28 13.45 -0.02
N LYS A 45 21.48 14.05 -0.19
CA LYS A 45 21.69 15.18 -1.11
C LYS A 45 21.36 14.81 -2.56
N PHE A 46 21.71 13.61 -3.00
CA PHE A 46 21.35 13.11 -4.35
C PHE A 46 19.85 12.89 -4.53
N LEU A 47 19.15 12.51 -3.45
CA LEU A 47 17.73 12.19 -3.49
C LEU A 47 16.82 13.37 -3.08
N LYS A 48 17.38 14.58 -2.91
CA LYS A 48 16.58 15.76 -2.56
C LYS A 48 15.62 16.11 -3.69
N GLU A 49 14.39 16.34 -3.30
CA GLU A 49 13.38 16.92 -4.16
C GLU A 49 13.41 18.46 -4.08
N THR A 50 13.02 19.11 -5.17
CA THR A 50 12.79 20.55 -5.22
C THR A 50 11.51 20.95 -4.48
N VAL A 51 11.51 22.14 -3.89
CA VAL A 51 10.33 22.72 -3.22
C VAL A 51 9.11 22.80 -4.16
N ASP A 52 9.31 23.14 -5.43
CA ASP A 52 8.21 23.29 -6.39
C ASP A 52 7.46 21.97 -6.64
N HIS A 53 8.18 20.86 -6.87
CA HIS A 53 7.56 19.53 -6.99
C HIS A 53 6.83 19.12 -5.71
N TYR A 54 7.43 19.40 -4.54
CA TYR A 54 6.79 19.12 -3.26
C TYR A 54 5.47 19.89 -3.09
N ILE A 55 5.47 21.19 -3.40
CA ILE A 55 4.26 22.03 -3.35
C ILE A 55 3.20 21.54 -4.34
N LYS A 56 3.60 21.21 -5.58
CA LYS A 56 2.68 20.65 -6.58
C LYS A 56 2.02 19.37 -6.07
N ARG A 57 2.79 18.41 -5.59
CA ARG A 57 2.25 17.17 -5.01
C ARG A 57 1.34 17.45 -3.82
N ALA A 58 1.73 18.33 -2.91
CA ALA A 58 0.93 18.71 -1.75
C ALA A 58 -0.44 19.30 -2.15
N LYS A 59 -0.50 20.10 -3.24
CA LYS A 59 -1.78 20.61 -3.78
C LYS A 59 -2.72 19.48 -4.23
N LEU A 60 -2.22 18.45 -4.91
CA LEU A 60 -3.07 17.30 -5.28
C LEU A 60 -3.54 16.55 -4.03
N ILE A 61 -2.64 16.27 -3.09
CA ILE A 61 -2.96 15.59 -1.83
C ILE A 61 -4.03 16.37 -1.04
N GLN A 62 -3.96 17.69 -1.03
CA GLN A 62 -4.96 18.54 -0.36
C GLN A 62 -6.38 18.32 -0.90
N HIS A 63 -6.53 17.97 -2.19
CA HIS A 63 -7.80 17.73 -2.85
C HIS A 63 -8.06 16.23 -3.02
N THR A 64 -7.81 15.47 -1.95
CA THR A 64 -8.13 14.04 -1.89
C THR A 64 -9.53 13.85 -1.34
N GLU A 65 -10.34 13.03 -2.02
CA GLU A 65 -11.55 12.45 -1.44
C GLU A 65 -11.32 10.97 -1.08
N LEU A 66 -11.97 10.53 0.00
CA LEU A 66 -12.11 9.11 0.29
C LEU A 66 -13.38 8.58 -0.36
N TYR A 67 -13.23 7.51 -1.11
CA TYR A 67 -14.28 6.84 -1.87
C TYR A 67 -14.40 5.38 -1.41
N GLN A 68 -15.63 4.88 -1.27
CA GLN A 68 -15.93 3.53 -0.78
C GLN A 68 -15.17 3.16 0.52
N ASN A 69 -14.88 4.14 1.39
CA ASN A 69 -14.14 4.03 2.68
C ASN A 69 -12.69 3.51 2.64
N GLN A 70 -12.17 3.08 1.48
CA GLN A 70 -10.85 2.44 1.39
C GLN A 70 -10.05 2.85 0.15
N VAL A 71 -10.60 3.74 -0.68
CA VAL A 71 -9.95 4.25 -1.90
C VAL A 71 -9.76 5.76 -1.76
N ALA A 72 -8.54 6.25 -1.97
CA ALA A 72 -8.24 7.68 -2.04
C ALA A 72 -8.18 8.14 -3.49
N ILE A 73 -8.88 9.22 -3.84
CA ILE A 73 -8.81 9.85 -5.17
C ILE A 73 -8.39 11.30 -4.99
N ALA A 74 -7.20 11.65 -5.48
CA ALA A 74 -6.71 13.03 -5.53
C ALA A 74 -6.90 13.62 -6.92
N SER A 75 -7.57 14.77 -6.99
CA SER A 75 -7.79 15.52 -8.23
C SER A 75 -8.00 17.00 -7.91
N LEU A 76 -7.48 17.89 -8.75
CA LEU A 76 -7.82 19.31 -8.62
C LEU A 76 -9.26 19.60 -9.09
N PRO A 77 -9.91 20.65 -8.56
CA PRO A 77 -11.20 21.11 -9.07
C PRO A 77 -11.09 21.72 -10.48
N SER A 78 -12.22 21.82 -11.16
CA SER A 78 -12.35 22.20 -12.59
C SER A 78 -11.87 23.61 -12.91
N ASP A 79 -11.85 24.48 -11.90
CA ASP A 79 -11.47 25.89 -12.02
C ASP A 79 -9.95 26.10 -12.09
N ARG A 80 -9.16 25.03 -11.98
CA ARG A 80 -7.69 25.08 -12.04
C ARG A 80 -7.13 24.44 -13.30
N SER A 81 -6.32 25.20 -14.02
CA SER A 81 -5.61 24.78 -15.24
C SER A 81 -4.14 24.39 -14.99
N GLU A 82 -3.80 23.93 -13.79
CA GLU A 82 -2.43 23.54 -13.48
C GLU A 82 -2.07 22.19 -14.12
N TYR A 83 -0.92 22.13 -14.82
CA TYR A 83 -0.39 20.89 -15.39
C TYR A 83 0.63 20.22 -14.46
N TYR A 84 0.58 18.89 -14.49
CA TYR A 84 1.39 18.00 -13.68
C TYR A 84 2.11 17.00 -14.57
N ASP A 85 3.41 16.85 -14.36
CA ASP A 85 4.18 15.79 -14.99
C ASP A 85 3.80 14.42 -14.38
N GLN A 86 4.06 13.34 -15.12
CA GLN A 86 3.70 11.99 -14.70
C GLN A 86 4.39 11.55 -13.40
N ILE A 87 5.59 12.07 -13.10
CA ILE A 87 6.33 11.71 -11.90
C ILE A 87 5.60 12.28 -10.68
N THR A 88 5.20 13.56 -10.73
CA THR A 88 4.42 14.20 -9.66
C THR A 88 3.08 13.49 -9.43
N ILE A 89 2.39 13.06 -10.49
CA ILE A 89 1.11 12.33 -10.38
C ILE A 89 1.34 10.96 -9.72
N ALA A 90 2.35 10.20 -10.17
CA ALA A 90 2.71 8.91 -9.58
C ALA A 90 3.11 9.02 -8.11
N GLN A 91 3.94 10.00 -7.75
CA GLN A 91 4.38 10.24 -6.38
C GLN A 91 3.22 10.68 -5.48
N THR A 92 2.22 11.37 -6.03
CA THR A 92 0.99 11.71 -5.31
C THR A 92 0.27 10.42 -4.90
N ALA A 93 0.02 9.52 -5.85
CA ALA A 93 -0.62 8.23 -5.55
C ALA A 93 0.21 7.42 -4.52
N ASP A 94 1.53 7.38 -4.66
CA ASP A 94 2.42 6.70 -3.69
C ASP A 94 2.35 7.31 -2.27
N SER A 95 2.13 8.62 -2.17
CA SER A 95 2.02 9.33 -0.88
C SER A 95 0.69 9.04 -0.20
N LEU A 96 -0.41 9.00 -0.97
CA LEU A 96 -1.74 8.67 -0.45
C LEU A 96 -1.80 7.25 0.14
N LEU A 97 -1.06 6.29 -0.45
CA LEU A 97 -1.01 4.92 0.06
C LEU A 97 -0.34 4.80 1.45
N SER A 98 0.36 5.84 1.91
CA SER A 98 0.91 5.88 3.27
C SER A 98 -0.09 6.35 4.33
N MET A 99 -1.27 6.82 3.91
CA MET A 99 -2.32 7.28 4.82
C MET A 99 -3.09 6.10 5.39
N SER A 100 -3.47 6.19 6.67
CA SER A 100 -4.32 5.20 7.32
C SER A 100 -5.60 4.97 6.53
N GLU A 101 -6.07 3.73 6.48
CA GLU A 101 -7.35 3.32 5.86
C GLU A 101 -7.37 3.38 4.32
N VAL A 102 -6.28 3.79 3.67
CA VAL A 102 -6.15 3.78 2.21
C VAL A 102 -5.56 2.45 1.73
N GLU A 103 -6.38 1.61 1.09
CA GLU A 103 -5.97 0.33 0.50
C GLU A 103 -5.58 0.47 -0.98
N ALA A 104 -6.14 1.47 -1.67
CA ALA A 104 -5.73 1.90 -3.01
C ALA A 104 -5.82 3.42 -3.15
N SER A 105 -4.95 3.98 -3.97
CA SER A 105 -4.90 5.41 -4.24
C SER A 105 -4.84 5.69 -5.74
N PHE A 106 -5.50 6.77 -6.13
CA PHE A 106 -5.56 7.27 -7.50
C PHE A 106 -5.24 8.77 -7.50
N ALA A 107 -4.31 9.19 -8.33
CA ALA A 107 -4.04 10.60 -8.58
C ALA A 107 -4.40 10.92 -10.02
N VAL A 108 -5.28 11.91 -10.21
CA VAL A 108 -5.82 12.35 -11.50
C VAL A 108 -5.41 13.81 -11.73
N ALA A 109 -4.72 14.08 -12.82
CA ALA A 109 -4.35 15.45 -13.19
C ALA A 109 -4.14 15.61 -14.70
N ARG A 110 -4.25 16.85 -15.18
CA ARG A 110 -3.88 17.19 -16.57
C ARG A 110 -2.38 17.20 -16.73
N ARG A 111 -1.91 16.57 -17.80
CA ARG A 111 -0.51 16.64 -18.26
C ARG A 111 -0.29 17.82 -19.20
N ASP A 112 -1.28 18.05 -20.05
CA ASP A 112 -1.35 19.12 -21.04
C ASP A 112 -2.85 19.41 -21.32
N ASP A 113 -3.15 20.21 -22.34
CA ASP A 113 -4.51 20.63 -22.65
C ASP A 113 -5.44 19.47 -23.03
N ASP A 114 -4.90 18.42 -23.66
CA ASP A 114 -5.68 17.33 -24.22
C ASP A 114 -5.62 16.06 -23.36
N THR A 115 -4.62 15.93 -22.48
CA THR A 115 -4.33 14.68 -21.80
C THR A 115 -4.57 14.75 -20.29
N VAL A 116 -5.46 13.87 -19.79
CA VAL A 116 -5.61 13.58 -18.35
C VAL A 116 -4.91 12.26 -18.03
N CYS A 117 -4.00 12.30 -17.06
CA CYS A 117 -3.29 11.12 -16.57
C CYS A 117 -3.89 10.65 -15.24
N ILE A 118 -4.00 9.33 -15.09
CA ILE A 118 -4.38 8.68 -13.83
C ILE A 118 -3.24 7.74 -13.42
N SER A 119 -2.68 7.94 -12.23
CA SER A 119 -1.76 6.98 -11.61
C SER A 119 -2.45 6.26 -10.46
N ALA A 120 -2.32 4.94 -10.42
CA ALA A 120 -2.94 4.08 -9.43
C ALA A 120 -1.90 3.29 -8.62
N ARG A 121 -2.15 3.14 -7.32
CA ARG A 121 -1.33 2.34 -6.38
C ARG A 121 -2.21 1.53 -5.44
N SER A 122 -1.74 0.36 -4.98
CA SER A 122 -2.39 -0.40 -3.90
C SER A 122 -1.39 -1.20 -3.07
N LEU A 123 -1.85 -1.68 -1.91
CA LEU A 123 -1.09 -2.61 -1.07
C LEU A 123 -1.27 -4.10 -1.48
N GLY A 124 -1.96 -4.36 -2.59
CA GLY A 124 -2.17 -5.69 -3.17
C GLY A 124 -3.53 -6.33 -2.89
N ASP A 125 -4.33 -5.76 -1.99
CA ASP A 125 -5.71 -6.22 -1.74
C ASP A 125 -6.69 -5.76 -2.84
N ILE A 126 -6.42 -4.61 -3.47
CA ILE A 126 -7.19 -4.09 -4.60
C ILE A 126 -6.32 -4.18 -5.85
N ASN A 127 -6.81 -4.84 -6.90
CA ASN A 127 -6.11 -4.98 -8.16
C ASN A 127 -6.30 -3.74 -9.04
N VAL A 128 -5.36 -2.79 -8.94
CA VAL A 128 -5.43 -1.53 -9.70
C VAL A 128 -5.18 -1.70 -11.19
N GLN A 129 -4.58 -2.82 -11.62
CA GLN A 129 -4.39 -3.12 -13.04
C GLN A 129 -5.74 -3.23 -13.75
N ILE A 130 -6.67 -4.03 -13.21
CA ILE A 130 -7.99 -4.27 -13.83
C ILE A 130 -8.79 -2.96 -13.91
N ILE A 131 -8.71 -2.12 -12.88
CA ILE A 131 -9.39 -0.82 -12.86
C ILE A 131 -8.82 0.11 -13.95
N MET A 132 -7.51 0.13 -14.15
CA MET A 132 -6.88 0.94 -15.20
C MET A 132 -7.09 0.36 -16.61
N GLU A 133 -7.12 -0.97 -16.77
CA GLU A 133 -7.45 -1.63 -18.03
C GLU A 133 -8.88 -1.30 -18.50
N ALA A 134 -9.84 -1.16 -17.58
CA ALA A 134 -11.20 -0.69 -17.90
C ALA A 134 -11.24 0.76 -18.43
N LEU A 135 -10.16 1.51 -18.26
CA LEU A 135 -9.98 2.87 -18.77
C LEU A 135 -8.92 2.92 -19.88
N ASP A 136 -8.74 1.81 -20.62
CA ASP A 136 -7.76 1.65 -21.71
C ASP A 136 -6.29 1.89 -21.30
N GLY A 137 -6.00 1.70 -20.00
CA GLY A 137 -4.65 1.76 -19.44
C GLY A 137 -4.04 0.38 -19.19
N GLY A 138 -3.20 0.30 -18.17
CA GLY A 138 -2.61 -0.97 -17.76
C GLY A 138 -1.56 -0.84 -16.66
N GLY A 139 -0.86 -1.93 -16.37
CA GLY A 139 0.20 -1.99 -15.38
C GLY A 139 0.30 -3.33 -14.68
N HIS A 140 0.41 -3.30 -13.36
CA HIS A 140 0.52 -4.47 -12.49
C HIS A 140 -0.47 -4.37 -11.33
N LEU A 141 -0.68 -5.50 -10.64
CA LEU A 141 -1.56 -5.65 -9.47
C LEU A 141 -1.57 -4.44 -8.52
N THR A 142 -0.38 -3.91 -8.19
CA THR A 142 -0.22 -2.83 -7.19
C THR A 142 0.09 -1.47 -7.79
N ASN A 143 0.47 -1.38 -9.07
CA ASN A 143 0.92 -0.14 -9.72
C ASN A 143 0.44 -0.12 -11.17
N ALA A 144 -0.45 0.81 -11.51
CA ALA A 144 -1.00 0.93 -12.85
C ALA A 144 -1.23 2.40 -13.24
N ALA A 145 -1.49 2.67 -14.50
CA ALA A 145 -1.81 4.01 -14.99
C ALA A 145 -2.65 3.97 -16.27
N THR A 146 -3.33 5.08 -16.55
CA THR A 146 -3.95 5.35 -17.85
C THR A 146 -3.75 6.81 -18.27
N GLN A 147 -3.90 7.08 -19.56
CA GLN A 147 -3.93 8.41 -20.16
C GLN A 147 -5.18 8.51 -21.03
N ILE A 148 -6.02 9.51 -20.76
CA ILE A 148 -7.28 9.71 -21.46
C ILE A 148 -7.24 11.06 -22.16
N TYR A 149 -7.54 11.06 -23.45
CA TYR A 149 -7.45 12.22 -24.33
C TYR A 149 -8.82 12.90 -24.51
N GLY A 150 -8.82 14.21 -24.72
CA GLY A 150 -10.00 15.00 -25.08
C GLY A 150 -11.06 15.10 -23.98
N ILE A 151 -10.70 14.88 -22.71
CA ILE A 151 -11.64 14.94 -21.58
C ILE A 151 -11.18 15.87 -20.45
N THR A 152 -12.13 16.24 -19.61
CA THR A 152 -11.90 17.01 -18.38
C THR A 152 -11.46 16.13 -17.22
N ILE A 153 -10.92 16.75 -16.17
CA ILE A 153 -10.57 16.04 -14.92
C ILE A 153 -11.84 15.43 -14.31
N GLU A 154 -12.95 16.17 -14.36
CA GLU A 154 -14.25 15.77 -13.82
C GLU A 154 -14.77 14.51 -14.52
N GLU A 155 -14.71 14.50 -15.85
CA GLU A 155 -15.09 13.34 -16.65
C GLU A 155 -14.17 12.15 -16.38
N ALA A 156 -12.86 12.39 -16.23
CA ALA A 156 -11.90 11.34 -15.92
C ALA A 156 -12.16 10.72 -14.54
N VAL A 157 -12.43 11.55 -13.53
CA VAL A 157 -12.81 11.09 -12.19
C VAL A 157 -14.15 10.34 -12.22
N GLY A 158 -15.13 10.80 -13.01
CA GLY A 158 -16.40 10.10 -13.20
C GLY A 158 -16.21 8.71 -13.80
N LYS A 159 -15.43 8.59 -14.88
CA LYS A 159 -15.07 7.30 -15.48
C LYS A 159 -14.31 6.40 -14.51
N LEU A 160 -13.38 6.96 -13.75
CA LEU A 160 -12.62 6.24 -12.73
C LEU A 160 -13.53 5.67 -11.64
N LYS A 161 -14.45 6.47 -11.09
CA LYS A 161 -15.43 6.01 -10.09
C LYS A 161 -16.29 4.89 -10.63
N ALA A 162 -16.76 5.00 -11.87
CA ALA A 162 -17.53 3.94 -12.52
C ALA A 162 -16.72 2.63 -12.66
N ALA A 163 -15.45 2.71 -13.06
CA ALA A 163 -14.57 1.54 -13.15
C ALA A 163 -14.30 0.91 -11.76
N ILE A 164 -14.17 1.73 -10.72
CA ILE A 164 -14.02 1.26 -9.33
C ILE A 164 -15.31 0.55 -8.85
N ASP A 165 -16.48 1.13 -9.12
CA ASP A 165 -17.77 0.53 -8.75
C ASP A 165 -17.99 -0.80 -9.48
N GLU A 166 -17.66 -0.88 -10.77
CA GLU A 166 -17.72 -2.12 -11.56
C GLU A 166 -16.78 -3.19 -10.99
N TYR A 167 -15.55 -2.80 -10.62
CA TYR A 167 -14.59 -3.71 -9.98
C TYR A 167 -15.16 -4.31 -8.69
N PHE A 168 -15.69 -3.48 -7.78
CA PHE A 168 -16.23 -3.96 -6.51
C PHE A 168 -17.51 -4.79 -6.66
N SER A 169 -18.34 -4.48 -7.65
CA SER A 169 -19.56 -5.25 -7.93
C SER A 169 -19.26 -6.62 -8.55
N LYS A 170 -18.25 -6.75 -9.42
CA LYS A 170 -17.80 -8.03 -9.97
C LYS A 170 -17.07 -8.92 -8.96
N GLU A 171 -16.25 -8.33 -8.09
CA GLU A 171 -15.54 -9.05 -7.01
C GLU A 171 -16.49 -9.52 -5.87
N GLY A 172 -17.79 -9.22 -5.97
CA GLY A 172 -18.79 -9.72 -5.03
C GLY A 172 -18.68 -9.08 -3.65
N PHE A 173 -18.32 -7.79 -3.58
CA PHE A 173 -18.27 -7.03 -2.33
C PHE A 173 -19.69 -6.71 -1.83
N LYS A 174 -20.41 -7.73 -1.36
CA LYS A 174 -21.61 -7.55 -0.54
C LYS A 174 -21.17 -7.18 0.87
N ASP A 175 -21.20 -5.88 1.12
CA ASP A 175 -21.60 -5.17 2.34
C ASP A 175 -21.26 -5.81 3.70
N GLU A 176 -20.50 -5.07 4.53
CA GLU A 176 -20.07 -5.19 5.94
C GLU A 176 -19.70 -6.56 6.56
N SER A 177 -20.13 -7.70 6.01
CA SER A 177 -19.92 -9.03 6.58
C SER A 177 -18.48 -9.54 6.39
N HIS A 178 -17.74 -8.98 5.44
CA HIS A 178 -16.40 -9.46 5.09
C HIS A 178 -15.29 -8.95 6.00
N LEU A 179 -15.37 -7.73 6.55
CA LEU A 179 -14.40 -7.24 7.55
C LEU A 179 -14.53 -8.05 8.86
N SER A 180 -15.77 -8.37 9.25
CA SER A 180 -16.11 -9.31 10.32
C SER A 180 -15.58 -10.74 10.05
N LYS A 181 -15.75 -11.27 8.83
CA LYS A 181 -15.24 -12.60 8.45
C LYS A 181 -13.71 -12.65 8.33
N ARG A 182 -13.03 -11.59 7.85
CA ARG A 182 -11.56 -11.48 7.78
C ARG A 182 -10.96 -11.36 9.18
N ARG A 183 -11.51 -10.52 10.06
CA ARG A 183 -11.15 -10.47 11.50
C ARG A 183 -11.41 -11.80 12.19
N LYS A 184 -12.53 -12.48 11.91
CA LYS A 184 -12.81 -13.84 12.41
C LYS A 184 -11.85 -14.89 11.86
N ARG A 185 -11.43 -14.81 10.59
CA ARG A 185 -10.44 -15.71 9.97
C ARG A 185 -9.04 -15.52 10.55
N GLN A 186 -8.60 -14.27 10.74
CA GLN A 186 -7.33 -13.96 11.41
C GLN A 186 -7.34 -14.37 12.89
N ARG A 187 -8.43 -14.10 13.62
CA ARG A 187 -8.61 -14.62 14.99
C ARG A 187 -8.64 -16.14 15.05
N LYS A 188 -9.34 -16.82 14.13
CA LYS A 188 -9.33 -18.30 14.05
C LYS A 188 -7.94 -18.86 13.82
N LYS A 189 -7.13 -18.26 12.92
CA LYS A 189 -5.73 -18.66 12.70
C LYS A 189 -4.85 -18.43 13.93
N LYS A 190 -5.12 -17.39 14.74
CA LYS A 190 -4.37 -17.07 15.97
C LYS A 190 -4.68 -18.02 17.13
N SER A 191 -5.80 -18.76 17.07
CA SER A 191 -6.27 -19.68 18.12
C SER A 191 -6.21 -21.15 17.71
N GLU A 192 -5.41 -21.48 16.69
CA GLU A 192 -5.28 -22.82 16.12
C GLU A 192 -3.98 -23.48 16.62
N VAL A 193 -4.06 -24.73 17.07
CA VAL A 193 -2.87 -25.53 17.43
C VAL A 193 -2.41 -26.24 16.17
N LYS A 194 -1.17 -26.00 15.74
CA LYS A 194 -0.58 -26.63 14.55
C LYS A 194 0.68 -27.40 14.91
N ASN A 195 0.80 -28.59 14.35
CA ASN A 195 2.04 -29.36 14.42
C ASN A 195 2.99 -28.86 13.33
N VAL A 196 4.23 -28.56 13.71
CA VAL A 196 5.30 -28.04 12.85
C VAL A 196 6.61 -28.67 13.26
N ALA A 197 7.59 -28.71 12.34
CA ALA A 197 8.92 -29.22 12.67
C ALA A 197 9.59 -28.39 13.79
N ASP A 198 10.19 -29.05 14.78
CA ASP A 198 10.76 -28.42 15.99
C ASP A 198 11.74 -27.29 15.67
N GLY A 199 12.61 -27.49 14.67
CA GLY A 199 13.57 -26.48 14.25
C GLY A 199 12.90 -25.21 13.68
N TYR A 200 11.77 -25.35 12.99
CA TYR A 200 10.99 -24.22 12.48
C TYR A 200 10.20 -23.53 13.60
N ALA A 201 9.70 -24.31 14.56
CA ALA A 201 9.00 -23.79 15.74
C ALA A 201 9.93 -22.90 16.59
N HIS A 202 11.10 -23.40 16.99
CA HIS A 202 11.99 -22.68 17.90
C HIS A 202 12.79 -21.57 17.22
N ASN A 203 13.34 -21.80 16.01
CA ASN A 203 14.24 -20.83 15.39
C ASN A 203 13.51 -19.66 14.72
N PHE A 204 12.25 -19.86 14.33
CA PHE A 204 11.49 -18.87 13.57
C PHE A 204 10.20 -18.47 14.29
N LEU A 205 9.27 -19.40 14.52
CA LEU A 205 7.93 -19.04 15.00
C LEU A 205 7.91 -18.47 16.42
N ILE A 206 8.57 -19.15 17.37
CA ILE A 206 8.63 -18.72 18.78
C ILE A 206 9.57 -17.51 18.92
N LYS A 207 10.73 -17.55 18.26
CA LYS A 207 11.74 -16.48 18.30
C LYS A 207 11.22 -15.13 17.76
N GLN A 208 10.36 -15.15 16.74
CA GLN A 208 9.74 -13.95 16.16
C GLN A 208 8.42 -13.56 16.85
N GLY A 209 8.03 -14.26 17.92
CA GLY A 209 6.78 -13.98 18.64
C GLY A 209 5.50 -14.29 17.84
N LEU A 210 5.60 -15.11 16.80
CA LEU A 210 4.50 -15.49 15.91
C LEU A 210 3.70 -16.68 16.44
N ALA A 211 4.27 -17.48 17.34
CA ALA A 211 3.63 -18.61 17.99
C ALA A 211 4.10 -18.77 19.44
N VAL A 212 3.33 -19.51 20.24
CA VAL A 212 3.68 -19.90 21.61
C VAL A 212 3.65 -21.42 21.70
N GLU A 213 4.56 -22.00 22.48
CA GLU A 213 4.63 -23.45 22.68
C GLU A 213 3.34 -23.98 23.33
N ALA A 214 2.88 -25.14 22.87
CA ALA A 214 1.65 -25.79 23.29
C ALA A 214 1.80 -26.53 24.64
N THR A 215 2.23 -25.82 25.67
CA THR A 215 2.32 -26.35 27.04
C THR A 215 0.91 -26.53 27.66
N PRO A 216 0.73 -27.40 28.67
CA PRO A 216 -0.57 -27.59 29.34
C PRO A 216 -1.20 -26.28 29.84
N THR A 217 -0.37 -25.36 30.34
CA THR A 217 -0.79 -24.03 30.80
C THR A 217 -1.34 -23.18 29.64
N ASN A 218 -0.64 -23.17 28.50
CA ASN A 218 -1.04 -22.38 27.33
C ASN A 218 -2.28 -22.97 26.62
N LEU A 219 -2.43 -24.30 26.64
CA LEU A 219 -3.61 -24.99 26.12
C LEU A 219 -4.86 -24.66 26.95
N SER A 220 -4.75 -24.68 28.28
CA SER A 220 -5.84 -24.28 29.18
C SER A 220 -6.23 -22.80 29.01
N ALA A 221 -5.25 -21.91 28.86
CA ALA A 221 -5.50 -20.49 28.58
C ALA A 221 -6.21 -20.29 27.23
N LEU A 222 -5.82 -21.05 26.19
CA LEU A 222 -6.45 -21.03 24.87
C LEU A 222 -7.90 -21.52 24.91
N GLU A 223 -8.19 -22.59 25.66
CA GLU A 223 -9.55 -23.10 25.85
C GLU A 223 -10.44 -22.09 26.60
N GLY A 224 -9.89 -21.44 27.63
CA GLY A 224 -10.57 -20.35 28.33
C GLY A 224 -10.92 -19.17 27.42
N GLN A 225 -10.00 -18.79 26.52
CA GLN A 225 -10.24 -17.75 25.51
C GLN A 225 -11.30 -18.18 24.49
N LYS A 226 -11.23 -19.42 23.98
CA LYS A 226 -12.25 -19.99 23.07
C LYS A 226 -13.64 -20.00 23.69
N ASN A 227 -13.75 -20.33 24.97
CA ASN A 227 -15.04 -20.34 25.69
C ASN A 227 -15.60 -18.92 25.94
N LYS A 228 -14.74 -17.94 26.23
CA LYS A 228 -15.15 -16.52 26.32
C LYS A 228 -15.59 -15.96 24.97
N GLU A 229 -14.90 -16.31 23.89
CA GLU A 229 -15.28 -15.90 22.52
C GLU A 229 -16.60 -16.54 22.08
N LYS A 230 -16.85 -17.81 22.40
CA LYS A 230 -18.15 -18.47 22.16
C LYS A 230 -19.30 -17.80 22.92
N LYS A 231 -19.08 -17.43 24.19
CA LYS A 231 -20.10 -16.72 25.01
C LYS A 231 -20.39 -15.30 24.53
N LYS A 232 -19.43 -14.59 23.92
CA LYS A 232 -19.65 -13.26 23.32
C LYS A 232 -20.41 -13.31 21.99
N CYS A 233 -20.43 -14.45 21.30
CA CYS A 233 -21.07 -14.60 19.99
C CYS A 233 -22.54 -15.09 20.06
N HIS A 234 -23.01 -15.50 21.24
CA HIS A 234 -24.42 -15.79 21.56
C HIS A 234 -24.77 -15.14 22.89
N PRO A 235 -25.32 -13.91 22.92
CA PRO A 235 -25.98 -13.44 24.14
C PRO A 235 -27.16 -14.38 24.41
N ARG A 236 -27.34 -14.76 25.68
CA ARG A 236 -28.52 -15.53 26.12
C ARG A 236 -29.78 -14.76 25.68
N ALA A 237 -30.72 -15.50 25.11
CA ALA A 237 -32.07 -15.03 24.80
C ALA A 237 -32.75 -14.43 26.03
#